data_AF-A0A151U1F4-F1
#
_entry.id   AF-A0A151U1F4-F1
#
_cell.length_a   1.000
_cell.length_b   1.000
_cell.length_c   1.000
_cell.angle_alpha   90.00
_cell.angle_beta   90.00
_cell.angle_gamma   90.00
#
_symmetry.space_group_name_H-M   'P 1'
#
loop_
_entity.id
_entity.type
_entity.pdbx_description
1 polymer ?
#
loop_
_entity_poly.entity_id
_entity_poly.type
_entity_poly.pdbx_seq_one_letter_code
_entity_poly.pdbx_strand_id
1 'polypeptide(L)'
;MAGGYLDDKWVQGGSNHDAYAIWHWYLMDVFVYFSHNLVTLPPPCWTNTAHRHGVKVLGTFITEGDDGIAVCHELLSTKESAQMYAKLLAELAANLGFDGWLLNMEVSLKPEQIPNLKEFVNHLSLTTHSSVPGSLVIWYDSVTINGDLSWQNELNELNKPFFDICDGIFTNYSWKEDYPRRSAAVAGDRKFDVYMGIDVFGRNTYGGGQWNTNVALDVIRKDDVSAAIFAPGWVYETKQEPDFETAQNRWWSLVEKSWGIERKYLRTLPFYTNFDQGRGYHISVDGDQVSDATWCNISSQGVQPLLEFVDSTANSIQLLVDLKQASYGGGGNITFKGSLERDAYFKKRIFQGEFILTELPIHFFYSVKSDNNSSLGLVLQFTNSLSNTISVLLTSHGMDHLPSGFSKVVPTIEHKGNAPGWVIHEGTIEMNGYILSEIHALCHRSNAPSNELRPKSRPFGPDHTVASSTDYFAVLGHITVKTSNYKPDFPVSTFWLVDGEYINWNSGPQDSRILSVKISWKLKDGKNFVFPHYNVYVEKIPKLADGNPSTTLEDVHEYLGVAHVNCFYVSELKVPPSISSLKFIIQVCGFDGTNQNLEECPYYQLEIKGL
;
A
#
# COMPACT_ATOMS: atom_id res chain seq x y z
N MET A 1 -12.52 10.60 -10.71
CA MET A 1 -12.33 9.25 -10.13
C MET A 1 -13.58 8.95 -9.33
N ALA A 2 -14.42 8.00 -9.76
CA ALA A 2 -15.70 7.54 -9.19
C ALA A 2 -16.17 8.10 -7.80
N GLY A 3 -16.29 9.42 -7.64
CA GLY A 3 -16.61 10.07 -6.36
C GLY A 3 -15.60 9.86 -5.21
N GLY A 4 -14.36 9.41 -5.47
CA GLY A 4 -13.35 9.12 -4.45
C GLY A 4 -13.49 7.71 -3.84
N TYR A 5 -13.17 6.67 -4.62
CA TYR A 5 -12.82 5.31 -4.17
C TYR A 5 -13.61 4.66 -3.00
N LEU A 6 -14.91 4.96 -2.92
CA LEU A 6 -15.95 4.68 -1.89
C LEU A 6 -15.84 3.46 -0.96
N ASP A 7 -15.11 2.41 -1.31
CA ASP A 7 -14.82 1.25 -0.45
C ASP A 7 -13.94 1.63 0.76
N ASP A 8 -13.31 2.80 0.71
CA ASP A 8 -12.50 3.41 1.75
C ASP A 8 -13.29 4.26 2.77
N LYS A 9 -14.62 4.31 2.66
CA LYS A 9 -15.49 5.06 3.59
C LYS A 9 -15.33 4.64 5.05
N TRP A 10 -14.83 3.43 5.30
CA TRP A 10 -14.55 2.90 6.63
C TRP A 10 -13.04 2.72 6.84
N VAL A 11 -12.53 3.20 7.98
CA VAL A 11 -11.11 3.08 8.34
C VAL A 11 -10.61 1.62 8.40
N GLN A 12 -11.52 0.69 8.72
CA GLN A 12 -11.22 -0.75 8.82
C GLN A 12 -11.43 -1.51 7.51
N GLY A 13 -11.85 -0.81 6.45
CA GLY A 13 -12.18 -1.42 5.17
C GLY A 13 -13.57 -2.06 5.12
N GLY A 14 -13.79 -2.87 4.08
CA GLY A 14 -15.05 -3.53 3.78
C GLY A 14 -14.85 -4.94 3.20
N SER A 15 -15.89 -5.48 2.58
CA SER A 15 -15.91 -6.85 2.04
C SER A 15 -15.70 -6.94 0.52
N ASN A 16 -15.49 -5.81 -0.16
CA ASN A 16 -15.40 -5.74 -1.61
C ASN A 16 -13.99 -6.10 -2.10
N HIS A 17 -13.76 -7.36 -2.47
CA HIS A 17 -12.48 -7.80 -3.04
C HIS A 17 -12.11 -7.14 -4.38
N ASP A 18 -13.09 -6.56 -5.08
CA ASP A 18 -12.87 -5.84 -6.34
C ASP A 18 -12.58 -4.35 -6.12
N ALA A 19 -12.47 -3.88 -4.87
CA ALA A 19 -12.18 -2.49 -4.55
C ALA A 19 -10.93 -1.97 -5.29
N TYR A 20 -10.97 -0.71 -5.73
CA TYR A 20 -9.85 -0.10 -6.43
C TYR A 20 -8.60 -0.07 -5.54
N ALA A 21 -7.50 -0.58 -6.08
CA ALA A 21 -6.19 -0.55 -5.45
C ALA A 21 -5.15 -0.06 -6.46
N ILE A 22 -4.11 0.60 -5.94
CA ILE A 22 -2.92 0.97 -6.70
C ILE A 22 -1.71 0.32 -6.03
N TRP A 23 -0.81 -0.25 -6.83
CA TRP A 23 0.42 -0.90 -6.36
C TRP A 23 1.67 -0.40 -7.09
N HIS A 24 1.51 0.59 -7.97
CA HIS A 24 2.57 1.20 -8.78
C HIS A 24 3.16 2.45 -8.12
N TRP A 25 3.17 2.51 -6.78
CA TRP A 25 3.64 3.67 -6.01
C TRP A 25 5.08 4.09 -6.34
N TYR A 26 5.90 3.17 -6.85
CA TYR A 26 7.26 3.44 -7.29
C TYR A 26 7.36 4.37 -8.52
N LEU A 27 6.24 4.68 -9.18
CA LEU A 27 6.15 5.55 -10.35
C LEU A 27 5.58 6.95 -10.05
N MET A 28 5.29 7.28 -8.78
CA MET A 28 4.68 8.57 -8.44
C MET A 28 5.30 9.20 -7.21
N ASP A 29 5.40 10.52 -7.20
CA ASP A 29 5.93 11.26 -6.05
C ASP A 29 4.85 11.72 -5.07
N VAL A 30 3.69 12.07 -5.63
CA VAL A 30 2.54 12.66 -4.95
C VAL A 30 1.27 11.98 -5.44
N PHE A 31 0.40 11.62 -4.51
CA PHE A 31 -0.94 11.11 -4.77
C PHE A 31 -1.98 12.13 -4.29
N VAL A 32 -2.83 12.61 -5.20
CA VAL A 32 -3.91 13.53 -4.85
C VAL A 32 -5.20 12.74 -4.66
N TYR A 33 -5.75 12.75 -3.45
CA TYR A 33 -7.06 12.19 -3.19
C TYR A 33 -8.14 13.17 -3.64
N PHE A 34 -8.63 12.95 -4.86
CA PHE A 34 -9.49 13.89 -5.56
C PHE A 34 -10.97 13.51 -5.52
N SER A 35 -11.82 14.48 -5.20
CA SER A 35 -13.27 14.42 -5.37
C SER A 35 -13.83 15.82 -5.67
N HIS A 36 -15.11 15.91 -5.99
CA HIS A 36 -15.83 17.16 -6.27
C HIS A 36 -16.45 17.80 -5.02
N ASN A 37 -15.99 17.42 -3.83
CA ASN A 37 -16.44 18.01 -2.56
C ASN A 37 -15.54 19.18 -2.18
N LEU A 38 -16.13 20.28 -1.70
CA LEU A 38 -15.43 21.52 -1.31
C LEU A 38 -14.11 21.27 -0.57
N VAL A 39 -14.17 20.41 0.45
CA VAL A 39 -12.99 19.90 1.15
C VAL A 39 -13.02 18.38 1.05
N THR A 40 -12.05 17.82 0.31
CA THR A 40 -11.84 16.38 0.22
C THR A 40 -10.64 16.00 1.07
N LEU A 41 -10.91 15.26 2.15
CA LEU A 41 -9.88 14.73 3.04
C LEU A 41 -9.45 13.33 2.56
N PRO A 42 -8.15 13.06 2.40
CA PRO A 42 -7.68 11.70 2.15
C PRO A 42 -8.08 10.78 3.31
N PRO A 43 -8.77 9.66 3.05
CA PRO A 43 -9.07 8.69 4.08
C PRO A 43 -7.77 8.14 4.68
N PRO A 44 -7.73 7.81 6.00
CA PRO A 44 -6.52 7.31 6.64
C PRO A 44 -5.90 6.10 5.95
N CYS A 45 -6.72 5.27 5.31
CA CYS A 45 -6.23 4.10 4.59
C CYS A 45 -5.36 4.44 3.38
N TRP A 46 -5.72 5.49 2.62
CA TRP A 46 -4.92 6.00 1.51
C TRP A 46 -3.65 6.71 1.98
N THR A 47 -3.75 7.49 3.07
CA THR A 47 -2.58 8.12 3.70
C THR A 47 -1.59 7.06 4.17
N ASN A 48 -2.06 6.06 4.92
CA ASN A 48 -1.23 4.98 5.46
C ASN A 48 -0.49 4.22 4.35
N THR A 49 -1.20 3.83 3.28
CA THR A 49 -0.57 3.06 2.19
C THR A 49 0.44 3.88 1.40
N ALA A 50 0.13 5.14 1.07
CA ALA A 50 1.04 5.99 0.31
C ALA A 50 2.30 6.31 1.11
N HIS A 51 2.16 6.65 2.40
CA HIS A 51 3.28 6.88 3.32
C HIS A 51 4.18 5.67 3.47
N ARG A 52 3.60 4.46 3.54
CA ARG A 52 4.38 3.20 3.56
C ARG A 52 5.25 3.04 2.32
N HIS A 53 4.83 3.61 1.18
CA HIS A 53 5.59 3.61 -0.06
C HIS A 53 6.40 4.91 -0.27
N GLY A 54 6.43 5.81 0.72
CA GLY A 54 7.15 7.08 0.68
C GLY A 54 6.52 8.14 -0.23
N VAL A 55 5.25 7.99 -0.58
CA VAL A 55 4.48 8.89 -1.45
C VAL A 55 3.70 9.89 -0.61
N LYS A 56 3.77 11.17 -0.97
CA LYS A 56 2.98 12.23 -0.31
C LYS A 56 1.53 12.14 -0.73
N VAL A 57 0.61 12.44 0.18
CA VAL A 57 -0.83 12.44 -0.08
C VAL A 57 -1.40 13.82 0.12
N LEU A 58 -2.03 14.37 -0.92
CA LEU A 58 -2.70 15.66 -0.83
C LEU A 58 -4.21 15.49 -0.78
N GLY A 59 -4.87 16.28 0.07
CA GLY A 59 -6.30 16.53 -0.04
C GLY A 59 -6.60 17.45 -1.23
N THR A 60 -7.89 17.64 -1.51
CA THR A 60 -8.35 18.57 -2.55
C THR A 60 -9.26 19.61 -1.92
N PHE A 61 -8.97 20.88 -2.16
CA PHE A 61 -9.90 21.99 -1.92
C PHE A 61 -10.40 22.49 -3.27
N ILE A 62 -11.70 22.39 -3.53
CA ILE A 62 -12.30 22.73 -4.82
C ILE A 62 -13.49 23.67 -4.68
N THR A 63 -13.58 24.69 -5.52
CA THR A 63 -14.76 25.55 -5.64
C THR A 63 -15.26 25.49 -7.07
N GLU A 64 -16.49 25.08 -7.29
CA GLU A 64 -17.09 24.96 -8.62
C GLU A 64 -18.57 25.35 -8.59
N GLY A 65 -19.08 25.87 -9.71
CA GLY A 65 -20.47 26.28 -9.84
C GLY A 65 -20.91 27.43 -8.91
N ASP A 66 -22.22 27.60 -8.77
CA ASP A 66 -22.80 28.71 -7.99
C ASP A 66 -22.47 28.62 -6.49
N ASP A 67 -22.44 27.41 -5.94
CA ASP A 67 -22.05 27.18 -4.54
C ASP A 67 -20.58 27.56 -4.30
N GLY A 68 -19.69 27.21 -5.24
CA GLY A 68 -18.29 27.62 -5.20
C GLY A 68 -18.11 29.14 -5.22
N ILE A 69 -18.91 29.86 -6.00
CA ILE A 69 -18.90 31.34 -6.04
C ILE A 69 -19.30 31.91 -4.68
N ALA A 70 -20.36 31.37 -4.07
CA ALA A 70 -20.82 31.79 -2.74
C ALA A 70 -19.75 31.55 -1.67
N VAL A 71 -19.10 30.38 -1.69
CA VAL A 71 -17.97 30.06 -0.79
C VAL A 71 -16.82 31.05 -0.99
N CYS A 72 -16.44 31.35 -2.23
CA CYS A 72 -15.37 32.31 -2.52
C CYS A 72 -15.71 33.73 -2.06
N HIS A 73 -16.98 34.14 -2.11
CA HIS A 73 -17.41 35.43 -1.60
C HIS A 73 -17.18 35.55 -0.08
N GLU A 74 -17.43 34.49 0.68
CA GLU A 74 -17.19 34.46 2.13
C GLU A 74 -15.71 34.32 2.46
N LEU A 75 -15.04 33.33 1.87
CA LEU A 75 -13.63 33.02 2.10
C LEU A 75 -12.71 34.20 1.74
N LEU A 76 -13.01 34.90 0.63
CA LEU A 76 -12.20 36.00 0.12
C LEU A 76 -12.78 37.38 0.49
N SER A 77 -13.71 37.45 1.43
CA SER A 77 -14.35 38.72 1.85
C SER A 77 -13.36 39.70 2.47
N THR A 78 -12.44 39.20 3.31
CA THR A 78 -11.34 39.97 3.90
C THR A 78 -10.06 39.14 3.96
N LYS A 79 -8.95 39.82 4.23
CA LYS A 79 -7.66 39.17 4.49
C LYS A 79 -7.75 38.19 5.66
N GLU A 80 -8.44 38.56 6.72
CA GLU A 80 -8.59 37.77 7.94
C GLU A 80 -9.43 36.51 7.68
N SER A 81 -10.49 36.63 6.87
CA SER A 81 -11.30 35.47 6.43
C SER A 81 -10.42 34.48 5.66
N ALA A 82 -9.69 34.96 4.66
CA ALA A 82 -8.75 34.13 3.88
C ALA A 82 -7.74 33.40 4.78
N GLN A 83 -7.12 34.10 5.73
CA GLN A 83 -6.18 33.49 6.67
C GLN A 83 -6.84 32.47 7.61
N MET A 84 -8.09 32.70 8.04
CA MET A 84 -8.83 31.77 8.89
C MET A 84 -9.06 30.44 8.18
N TYR A 85 -9.59 30.45 6.95
CA TYR A 85 -9.81 29.21 6.19
C TYR A 85 -8.49 28.50 5.87
N ALA A 86 -7.43 29.24 5.53
CA ALA A 86 -6.10 28.68 5.32
C ALA A 86 -5.58 27.93 6.57
N LYS A 87 -5.75 28.51 7.77
CA LYS A 87 -5.38 27.84 9.03
C LYS A 87 -6.17 26.57 9.27
N LEU A 88 -7.49 26.60 9.06
CA LEU A 88 -8.34 25.41 9.23
C LEU A 88 -7.93 24.27 8.30
N LEU A 89 -7.60 24.56 7.03
CA LEU A 89 -7.09 23.55 6.10
C LEU A 89 -5.72 23.00 6.53
N ALA A 90 -4.82 23.85 7.03
CA ALA A 90 -3.53 23.41 7.57
C ALA A 90 -3.67 22.56 8.85
N GLU A 91 -4.64 22.89 9.71
CA GLU A 91 -4.98 22.10 10.91
C GLU A 91 -5.54 20.73 10.54
N LEU A 92 -6.39 20.64 9.51
CA LEU A 92 -6.90 19.37 9.00
C LEU A 92 -5.78 18.47 8.49
N ALA A 93 -4.85 19.01 7.69
CA ALA A 93 -3.68 18.27 7.21
C ALA A 93 -2.82 17.74 8.37
N ALA A 94 -2.52 18.59 9.36
CA ALA A 94 -1.71 18.21 10.51
C ALA A 94 -2.37 17.17 11.41
N ASN A 95 -3.66 17.33 11.71
CA ASN A 95 -4.38 16.44 12.63
C ASN A 95 -4.71 15.07 12.01
N LEU A 96 -4.91 15.01 10.69
CA LEU A 96 -5.23 13.77 9.96
C LEU A 96 -4.01 13.14 9.29
N GLY A 97 -2.86 13.82 9.33
CA GLY A 97 -1.56 13.27 8.94
C GLY A 97 -1.34 13.16 7.42
N PHE A 98 -1.99 13.99 6.59
CA PHE A 98 -1.71 14.05 5.16
C PHE A 98 -0.89 15.30 4.79
N ASP A 99 -0.30 15.31 3.60
CA ASP A 99 0.86 16.14 3.25
C ASP A 99 0.52 17.46 2.54
N GLY A 100 -0.71 17.95 2.66
CA GLY A 100 -1.14 19.24 2.10
C GLY A 100 -2.26 19.14 1.07
N TRP A 101 -2.26 20.04 0.08
CA TRP A 101 -3.47 20.39 -0.69
C TRP A 101 -3.23 20.64 -2.18
N LEU A 102 -4.09 20.07 -3.02
CA LEU A 102 -4.38 20.62 -4.34
C LEU A 102 -5.49 21.68 -4.20
N LEU A 103 -5.25 22.89 -4.70
CA LEU A 103 -6.22 23.97 -4.77
C LEU A 103 -6.80 24.07 -6.18
N ASN A 104 -8.08 23.75 -6.35
CA ASN A 104 -8.76 23.85 -7.64
C ASN A 104 -9.92 24.84 -7.60
N MET A 105 -9.73 26.05 -8.14
CA MET A 105 -10.76 27.10 -8.08
C MET A 105 -11.44 27.28 -9.43
N GLU A 106 -12.41 26.42 -9.73
CA GLU A 106 -13.19 26.41 -10.97
C GLU A 106 -14.36 27.43 -10.95
N VAL A 107 -14.07 28.67 -10.55
CA VAL A 107 -15.04 29.79 -10.51
C VAL A 107 -14.43 31.10 -10.95
N SER A 108 -15.22 31.99 -11.56
CA SER A 108 -14.79 33.37 -11.80
C SER A 108 -14.93 34.22 -10.53
N LEU A 109 -13.94 35.05 -10.27
CA LEU A 109 -13.87 35.95 -9.12
C LEU A 109 -13.89 37.41 -9.57
N LYS A 110 -14.34 38.29 -8.67
CA LYS A 110 -14.21 39.73 -8.92
C LYS A 110 -12.76 40.17 -8.71
N PRO A 111 -12.25 41.17 -9.46
CA PRO A 111 -10.89 41.66 -9.32
C PRO A 111 -10.52 42.06 -7.87
N GLU A 112 -11.48 42.54 -7.09
CA GLU A 112 -11.27 42.95 -5.69
C GLU A 112 -10.98 41.76 -4.75
N GLN A 113 -11.33 40.53 -5.15
CA GLN A 113 -11.09 39.31 -4.36
C GLN A 113 -9.68 38.74 -4.60
N ILE A 114 -9.00 39.12 -5.68
CA ILE A 114 -7.70 38.55 -6.06
C ILE A 114 -6.59 38.79 -5.03
N PRO A 115 -6.49 39.98 -4.38
CA PRO A 115 -5.53 40.16 -3.29
C PRO A 115 -5.75 39.19 -2.14
N ASN A 116 -7.00 38.92 -1.77
CA ASN A 116 -7.33 37.98 -0.69
C ASN A 116 -7.11 36.52 -1.14
N LEU A 117 -7.26 36.21 -2.43
CA LEU A 117 -6.94 34.88 -2.96
C LEU A 117 -5.43 34.61 -2.88
N LYS A 118 -4.62 35.60 -3.28
CA LYS A 118 -3.17 35.50 -3.12
C LYS A 118 -2.77 35.37 -1.65
N GLU A 119 -3.42 36.09 -0.75
CA GLU A 119 -3.21 35.90 0.68
C GLU A 119 -3.58 34.48 1.13
N PHE A 120 -4.74 33.96 0.73
CA PHE A 120 -5.18 32.61 1.07
C PHE A 120 -4.15 31.56 0.66
N VAL A 121 -3.72 31.57 -0.61
CA VAL A 121 -2.75 30.61 -1.15
C VAL A 121 -1.40 30.70 -0.42
N ASN A 122 -0.88 31.91 -0.24
CA ASN A 122 0.40 32.13 0.44
C ASN A 122 0.32 31.72 1.93
N HIS A 123 -0.73 32.13 2.63
CA HIS A 123 -0.90 31.84 4.05
C HIS A 123 -1.12 30.34 4.30
N LEU A 124 -1.88 29.67 3.43
CA LEU A 124 -2.05 28.23 3.49
C LEU A 124 -0.69 27.52 3.34
N SER A 125 0.07 27.85 2.28
CA SER A 125 1.39 27.25 2.02
C SER A 125 2.32 27.40 3.22
N LEU A 126 2.49 28.62 3.75
CA LEU A 126 3.34 28.89 4.91
C LEU A 126 2.86 28.16 6.17
N THR A 127 1.54 28.14 6.42
CA THR A 127 0.99 27.52 7.63
C THR A 127 1.08 26.00 7.56
N THR A 128 0.79 25.39 6.41
CA THR A 128 0.91 23.94 6.22
C THR A 128 2.36 23.49 6.35
N HIS A 129 3.35 24.20 5.77
CA HIS A 129 4.75 23.84 5.99
C HIS A 129 5.19 23.94 7.45
N SER A 130 4.64 24.91 8.19
CA SER A 130 4.95 25.08 9.61
C SER A 130 4.37 23.95 10.47
N SER A 131 3.21 23.39 10.11
CA SER A 131 2.55 22.32 10.86
C SER A 131 2.90 20.91 10.37
N VAL A 132 3.20 20.77 9.08
CA VAL A 132 3.50 19.51 8.39
C VAL A 132 4.80 19.70 7.57
N PRO A 133 5.98 19.43 8.15
CA PRO A 133 7.25 19.58 7.45
C PRO A 133 7.30 18.74 6.17
N GLY A 134 7.65 19.37 5.04
CA GLY A 134 7.73 18.72 3.74
C GLY A 134 6.40 18.60 2.99
N SER A 135 5.33 19.22 3.51
CA SER A 135 4.03 19.32 2.83
C SER A 135 4.12 20.03 1.47
N LEU A 136 3.06 19.91 0.67
CA LEU A 136 2.90 20.60 -0.61
C LEU A 136 1.53 21.27 -0.72
N VAL A 137 1.50 22.49 -1.24
CA VAL A 137 0.30 23.20 -1.69
C VAL A 137 0.46 23.51 -3.17
N ILE A 138 -0.38 22.88 -3.99
CA ILE A 138 -0.29 22.95 -5.45
C ILE A 138 -1.50 23.72 -5.98
N TRP A 139 -1.26 24.74 -6.80
CA TRP A 139 -2.29 25.51 -7.48
C TRP A 139 -2.73 24.81 -8.77
N TYR A 140 -4.02 24.64 -9.02
CA TYR A 140 -4.52 24.23 -10.33
C TYR A 140 -4.73 25.45 -11.23
N ASP A 141 -4.26 25.37 -12.48
CA ASP A 141 -4.35 26.41 -13.50
C ASP A 141 -5.80 26.75 -13.87
N SER A 142 -6.42 27.62 -13.07
CA SER A 142 -7.85 27.94 -13.10
C SER A 142 -8.08 29.46 -13.13
N VAL A 143 -8.19 30.10 -11.96
CA VAL A 143 -8.39 31.55 -11.85
C VAL A 143 -7.10 32.29 -12.22
N THR A 144 -7.22 33.28 -13.10
CA THR A 144 -6.12 34.18 -13.47
C THR A 144 -5.98 35.34 -12.50
N ILE A 145 -4.89 36.11 -12.62
CA ILE A 145 -4.70 37.35 -11.84
C ILE A 145 -5.79 38.41 -12.08
N ASN A 146 -6.61 38.28 -13.11
CA ASN A 146 -7.73 39.18 -13.40
C ASN A 146 -9.04 38.71 -12.75
N GLY A 147 -9.07 37.49 -12.21
CA GLY A 147 -10.26 36.84 -11.65
C GLY A 147 -11.07 36.00 -12.64
N ASP A 148 -10.68 35.98 -13.90
CA ASP A 148 -11.32 35.11 -14.88
C ASP A 148 -10.96 33.65 -14.63
N LEU A 149 -11.96 32.76 -14.64
CA LEU A 149 -11.74 31.32 -14.80
C LEU A 149 -11.27 31.06 -16.23
N SER A 150 -9.97 30.90 -16.43
CA SER A 150 -9.37 30.74 -17.74
C SER A 150 -8.11 29.89 -17.66
N TRP A 151 -8.27 28.59 -17.94
CA TRP A 151 -7.16 27.65 -17.99
C TRP A 151 -6.15 28.04 -19.08
N GLN A 152 -4.92 28.38 -18.67
CA GLN A 152 -3.86 28.81 -19.59
C GLN A 152 -3.22 27.62 -20.32
N ASN A 153 -3.29 26.44 -19.73
CA ASN A 153 -2.63 25.19 -20.14
C ASN A 153 -1.09 25.28 -20.11
N GLU A 154 -0.53 26.36 -19.58
CA GLU A 154 0.91 26.59 -19.41
C GLU A 154 1.13 27.54 -18.23
N LEU A 155 2.34 27.56 -17.68
CA LEU A 155 2.74 28.60 -16.74
C LEU A 155 3.09 29.87 -17.52
N ASN A 156 2.38 30.97 -17.24
CA ASN A 156 2.62 32.27 -17.87
C ASN A 156 2.27 33.43 -16.90
N GLU A 157 2.38 34.68 -17.35
CA GLU A 157 2.15 35.87 -16.51
C GLU A 157 0.77 35.92 -15.84
N LEU A 158 -0.24 35.22 -16.37
CA LEU A 158 -1.61 35.23 -15.85
C LEU A 158 -1.83 34.30 -14.65
N ASN A 159 -0.97 33.29 -14.45
CA ASN A 159 -1.05 32.35 -13.33
C ASN A 159 0.26 32.27 -12.51
N LYS A 160 1.38 32.79 -13.02
CA LYS A 160 2.68 32.81 -12.33
C LYS A 160 2.63 33.43 -10.93
N PRO A 161 1.88 34.52 -10.66
CA PRO A 161 1.81 35.05 -9.31
C PRO A 161 1.19 34.11 -8.26
N PHE A 162 0.44 33.07 -8.65
CA PHE A 162 -0.01 32.02 -7.74
C PHE A 162 1.05 30.93 -7.57
N PHE A 163 1.71 30.54 -8.66
CA PHE A 163 2.85 29.62 -8.63
C PHE A 163 4.00 30.11 -7.72
N ASP A 164 4.30 31.41 -7.74
CA ASP A 164 5.40 32.00 -6.97
C ASP A 164 5.18 31.98 -5.44
N ILE A 165 3.94 31.76 -4.98
CA ILE A 165 3.55 31.83 -3.56
C ILE A 165 3.07 30.47 -3.00
N CYS A 166 3.25 29.39 -3.76
CA CYS A 166 2.99 28.01 -3.34
C CYS A 166 4.04 27.06 -3.94
N ASP A 167 3.88 25.75 -3.73
CA ASP A 167 4.89 24.75 -4.07
C ASP A 167 4.92 24.38 -5.55
N GLY A 168 3.85 24.64 -6.30
CA GLY A 168 3.83 24.36 -7.72
C GLY A 168 2.49 24.60 -8.39
N ILE A 169 2.45 24.34 -9.70
CA ILE A 169 1.25 24.49 -10.52
C ILE A 169 0.93 23.21 -11.27
N PHE A 170 -0.30 22.73 -11.15
CA PHE A 170 -0.89 21.71 -12.00
C PHE A 170 -1.57 22.44 -13.17
N THR A 171 -0.99 22.37 -14.37
CA THR A 171 -1.58 22.99 -15.57
C THR A 171 -2.76 22.18 -16.10
N ASN A 172 -3.75 22.84 -16.68
CA ASN A 172 -4.84 22.14 -17.36
C ASN A 172 -4.34 21.29 -18.54
N TYR A 173 -5.14 20.31 -18.95
CA TYR A 173 -4.71 19.24 -19.85
C TYR A 173 -4.66 19.63 -21.34
N SER A 174 -5.24 20.76 -21.75
CA SER A 174 -5.39 21.15 -23.17
C SER A 174 -4.16 21.87 -23.76
N TRP A 175 -2.97 21.50 -23.31
CA TRP A 175 -1.71 22.11 -23.74
C TRP A 175 -1.24 21.61 -25.11
N LYS A 176 -0.28 22.33 -25.71
CA LYS A 176 0.33 21.99 -27.01
C LYS A 176 1.80 21.64 -26.84
N GLU A 177 2.38 21.00 -27.87
CA GLU A 177 3.73 20.45 -27.81
C GLU A 177 4.81 21.44 -27.31
N ASP A 178 4.69 22.74 -27.59
CA ASP A 178 5.66 23.75 -27.15
C ASP A 178 5.44 24.31 -25.73
N TYR A 179 4.30 23.99 -25.10
CA TYR A 179 3.88 24.57 -23.82
C TYR A 179 4.71 24.08 -22.61
N PRO A 180 5.10 22.79 -22.51
CA PRO A 180 6.02 22.34 -21.45
C PRO A 180 7.33 23.13 -21.47
N ARG A 181 8.01 23.23 -22.63
CA ARG A 181 9.23 24.05 -22.80
C ARG A 181 9.04 25.51 -22.43
N ARG A 182 7.91 26.12 -22.83
CA ARG A 182 7.60 27.53 -22.50
C ARG A 182 7.38 27.71 -21.00
N SER A 183 6.65 26.79 -20.37
CA SER A 183 6.42 26.79 -18.93
C SER A 183 7.72 26.62 -18.15
N ALA A 184 8.60 25.73 -18.60
CA ALA A 184 9.94 25.54 -18.03
C ALA A 184 10.75 26.85 -18.07
N ALA A 185 10.71 27.56 -19.20
CA ALA A 185 11.41 28.84 -19.36
C ALA A 185 10.87 29.93 -18.42
N VAL A 186 9.55 29.97 -18.17
CA VAL A 186 8.93 30.90 -17.21
C VAL A 186 9.23 30.51 -15.76
N ALA A 187 9.29 29.21 -15.45
CA ALA A 187 9.57 28.69 -14.11
C ALA A 187 11.03 28.83 -13.69
N GLY A 188 11.97 28.83 -14.65
CA GLY A 188 13.41 28.88 -14.36
C GLY A 188 13.87 27.66 -13.55
N ASP A 189 14.51 27.91 -12.41
CA ASP A 189 15.02 26.83 -11.53
C ASP A 189 13.89 25.98 -10.92
N ARG A 190 12.65 26.49 -10.89
CA ARG A 190 11.46 25.79 -10.40
C ARG A 190 10.74 24.99 -11.49
N LYS A 191 11.39 24.65 -12.60
CA LYS A 191 10.76 23.92 -13.73
C LYS A 191 10.09 22.59 -13.35
N PHE A 192 10.59 21.91 -12.33
CA PHE A 192 9.99 20.66 -11.81
C PHE A 192 8.79 20.89 -10.87
N ASP A 193 8.51 22.13 -10.50
CA ASP A 193 7.29 22.52 -9.78
C ASP A 193 6.12 22.81 -10.75
N VAL A 194 6.36 22.73 -12.06
CA VAL A 194 5.33 22.76 -13.10
C VAL A 194 4.93 21.33 -13.43
N TYR A 195 3.68 20.98 -13.13
CA TYR A 195 3.09 19.68 -13.40
C TYR A 195 2.15 19.79 -14.59
N MET A 196 2.60 19.33 -15.76
CA MET A 196 1.80 19.34 -16.98
C MET A 196 0.69 18.29 -16.90
N GLY A 197 -0.56 18.73 -16.98
CA GLY A 197 -1.73 17.88 -16.79
C GLY A 197 -1.97 16.89 -17.93
N ILE A 198 -2.32 15.65 -17.61
CA ILE A 198 -2.74 14.61 -18.57
C ILE A 198 -4.07 14.03 -18.09
N ASP A 199 -5.15 14.20 -18.85
CA ASP A 199 -6.42 13.54 -18.54
C ASP A 199 -6.46 12.14 -19.16
N VAL A 200 -6.39 11.11 -18.34
CA VAL A 200 -6.36 9.71 -18.80
C VAL A 200 -7.65 9.30 -19.51
N PHE A 201 -8.78 9.97 -19.27
CA PHE A 201 -10.00 9.72 -20.06
C PHE A 201 -9.90 10.23 -21.51
N GLY A 202 -8.93 11.09 -21.81
CA GLY A 202 -8.67 11.60 -23.15
C GLY A 202 -9.44 12.87 -23.53
N ARG A 203 -10.04 13.59 -22.57
CA ARG A 203 -10.85 14.78 -22.89
C ARG A 203 -9.93 15.97 -23.14
N ASN A 204 -9.72 16.29 -24.42
CA ASN A 204 -8.89 17.42 -24.89
C ASN A 204 -7.43 17.38 -24.41
N THR A 205 -6.95 16.26 -23.89
CA THR A 205 -5.55 16.11 -23.47
C THR A 205 -4.63 15.94 -24.67
N TYR A 206 -3.41 16.46 -24.58
CA TYR A 206 -2.36 16.14 -25.56
C TYR A 206 -2.12 14.62 -25.60
N GLY A 207 -1.91 14.07 -26.80
CA GLY A 207 -1.70 12.63 -27.00
C GLY A 207 -2.95 11.74 -26.88
N GLY A 208 -4.09 12.28 -26.43
CA GLY A 208 -5.38 11.58 -26.40
C GLY A 208 -5.65 10.67 -25.19
N GLY A 209 -4.75 10.59 -24.21
CA GLY A 209 -4.95 9.84 -22.96
C GLY A 209 -5.07 8.33 -23.15
N GLN A 210 -5.76 7.63 -22.24
CA GLN A 210 -6.04 6.20 -22.30
C GLN A 210 -4.75 5.38 -22.52
N TRP A 211 -4.74 4.46 -23.50
CA TRP A 211 -3.58 3.68 -23.92
C TRP A 211 -2.48 4.49 -24.63
N ASN A 212 -2.69 5.78 -24.89
CA ASN A 212 -1.73 6.70 -25.50
C ASN A 212 -1.17 7.72 -24.48
N THR A 213 -1.40 7.53 -23.18
CA THR A 213 -0.94 8.45 -22.13
C THR A 213 0.58 8.71 -22.19
N ASN A 214 1.37 7.71 -22.59
CA ASN A 214 2.82 7.85 -22.79
C ASN A 214 3.22 8.91 -23.81
N VAL A 215 2.38 9.19 -24.83
CA VAL A 215 2.67 10.22 -25.83
C VAL A 215 2.83 11.60 -25.18
N ALA A 216 1.99 11.90 -24.19
CA ALA A 216 2.11 13.13 -23.43
C ALA A 216 3.32 13.10 -22.50
N LEU A 217 3.54 11.98 -21.79
CA LEU A 217 4.68 11.82 -20.88
C LEU A 217 6.02 12.00 -21.58
N ASP A 218 6.18 11.47 -22.80
CA ASP A 218 7.43 11.57 -23.56
C ASP A 218 7.77 13.04 -23.92
N VAL A 219 6.75 13.84 -24.26
CA VAL A 219 6.93 15.27 -24.56
C VAL A 219 7.26 16.05 -23.30
N ILE A 220 6.52 15.83 -22.21
CA ILE A 220 6.76 16.49 -20.92
C ILE A 220 8.18 16.18 -20.41
N ARG A 221 8.58 14.90 -20.45
CA ARG A 221 9.92 14.47 -20.02
C ARG A 221 11.02 15.13 -20.82
N LYS A 222 10.85 15.24 -22.14
CA LYS A 222 11.83 15.85 -23.04
C LYS A 222 12.12 17.31 -22.70
N ASP A 223 11.14 18.02 -22.16
CA ASP A 223 11.25 19.44 -21.81
C ASP A 223 11.59 19.70 -20.32
N ASP A 224 11.99 18.65 -19.56
CA ASP A 224 12.41 18.73 -18.15
C ASP A 224 11.42 19.44 -17.22
N VAL A 225 10.13 19.13 -17.33
CA VAL A 225 9.10 19.53 -16.36
C VAL A 225 8.39 18.29 -15.79
N SER A 226 7.58 18.46 -14.75
CA SER A 226 6.86 17.36 -14.11
C SER A 226 5.54 17.05 -14.83
N ALA A 227 4.98 15.86 -14.60
CA ALA A 227 3.68 15.45 -15.13
C ALA A 227 2.65 15.32 -13.98
N ALA A 228 1.39 15.68 -14.25
CA ALA A 228 0.26 15.37 -13.39
C ALA A 228 -0.76 14.50 -14.14
N ILE A 229 -0.93 13.26 -13.69
CA ILE A 229 -1.83 12.28 -14.30
C ILE A 229 -3.20 12.38 -13.63
N PHE A 230 -4.17 12.94 -14.34
CA PHE A 230 -5.55 13.06 -13.89
C PHE A 230 -6.37 11.81 -14.23
N ALA A 231 -7.07 11.29 -13.22
CA ALA A 231 -8.00 10.16 -13.34
C ALA A 231 -7.41 8.84 -13.92
N PRO A 232 -6.25 8.34 -13.44
CA PRO A 232 -5.72 7.04 -13.83
C PRO A 232 -6.65 5.86 -13.46
N GLY A 233 -7.62 6.09 -12.58
CA GLY A 233 -8.73 5.18 -12.29
C GLY A 233 -9.56 4.78 -13.53
N TRP A 234 -9.39 5.44 -14.67
CA TRP A 234 -9.96 5.06 -15.96
C TRP A 234 -9.88 3.55 -16.25
N VAL A 235 -8.74 2.89 -15.98
CA VAL A 235 -8.56 1.45 -16.23
C VAL A 235 -9.62 0.63 -15.48
N TYR A 236 -9.83 0.96 -14.20
CA TYR A 236 -10.79 0.32 -13.33
C TYR A 236 -12.23 0.70 -13.69
N GLU A 237 -12.49 1.99 -13.83
CA GLU A 237 -13.84 2.54 -14.06
C GLU A 237 -14.44 2.09 -15.40
N THR A 238 -13.59 1.89 -16.42
CA THR A 238 -14.02 1.42 -17.75
C THR A 238 -13.87 -0.08 -17.96
N LYS A 239 -13.45 -0.82 -16.92
CA LYS A 239 -13.30 -2.29 -16.94
C LYS A 239 -12.50 -2.78 -18.15
N GLN A 240 -11.30 -2.22 -18.30
CA GLN A 240 -10.41 -2.62 -19.39
C GLN A 240 -10.10 -4.12 -19.33
N GLU A 241 -10.15 -4.78 -20.48
CA GLU A 241 -9.88 -6.21 -20.64
C GLU A 241 -8.39 -6.55 -20.46
N PRO A 242 -8.04 -7.80 -20.10
CA PRO A 242 -8.94 -8.92 -19.76
C PRO A 242 -9.45 -8.88 -18.31
N ASP A 243 -8.74 -8.19 -17.44
CA ASP A 243 -9.04 -8.01 -16.03
C ASP A 243 -8.32 -6.76 -15.51
N PHE A 244 -8.74 -6.28 -14.34
CA PHE A 244 -8.21 -5.04 -13.76
C PHE A 244 -6.71 -5.13 -13.53
N GLU A 245 -6.20 -6.22 -12.97
CA GLU A 245 -4.80 -6.39 -12.63
C GLU A 245 -3.90 -6.35 -13.87
N THR A 246 -4.26 -7.09 -14.90
CA THR A 246 -3.53 -7.16 -16.17
C THR A 246 -3.58 -5.83 -16.90
N ALA A 247 -4.76 -5.21 -17.01
CA ALA A 247 -4.92 -3.92 -17.67
C ALA A 247 -4.19 -2.80 -16.91
N GLN A 248 -4.23 -2.81 -15.57
CA GLN A 248 -3.54 -1.84 -14.72
C GLN A 248 -2.02 -1.99 -14.87
N ASN A 249 -1.48 -3.20 -14.78
CA ASN A 249 -0.04 -3.43 -15.00
C ASN A 249 0.39 -2.99 -16.40
N ARG A 250 -0.41 -3.29 -17.42
CA ARG A 250 -0.14 -2.86 -18.80
C ARG A 250 -0.12 -1.34 -18.91
N TRP A 251 -1.12 -0.66 -18.34
CA TRP A 251 -1.23 0.79 -18.43
C TRP A 251 -0.10 1.49 -17.68
N TRP A 252 0.23 1.07 -16.45
CA TRP A 252 1.35 1.63 -15.70
C TRP A 252 2.70 1.29 -16.34
N SER A 253 2.82 0.20 -17.11
CA SER A 253 4.03 -0.05 -17.90
C SER A 253 4.29 1.02 -18.98
N LEU A 254 3.25 1.73 -19.44
CA LEU A 254 3.41 2.88 -20.34
C LEU A 254 4.09 4.03 -19.59
N VAL A 255 3.67 4.29 -18.36
CA VAL A 255 4.27 5.29 -17.48
C VAL A 255 5.71 4.91 -17.15
N GLU A 256 5.96 3.65 -16.77
CA GLU A 256 7.30 3.14 -16.47
C GLU A 256 8.27 3.30 -17.65
N LYS A 257 7.84 2.96 -18.88
CA LYS A 257 8.68 3.06 -20.07
C LYS A 257 9.03 4.50 -20.44
N SER A 258 8.09 5.43 -20.25
CA SER A 258 8.31 6.85 -20.54
C SER A 258 9.05 7.57 -19.41
N TRP A 259 8.71 7.30 -18.15
CA TRP A 259 9.15 8.07 -16.98
C TRP A 259 10.23 7.38 -16.15
N GLY A 260 10.40 6.07 -16.28
CA GLY A 260 11.40 5.30 -15.53
C GLY A 260 11.01 5.09 -14.06
N ILE A 261 11.92 4.49 -13.30
CA ILE A 261 11.74 4.20 -11.86
C ILE A 261 12.80 4.96 -11.07
N GLU A 262 12.38 6.00 -10.36
CA GLU A 262 13.28 6.78 -9.49
C GLU A 262 13.17 6.35 -8.01
N ARG A 263 12.05 5.75 -7.61
CA ARG A 263 11.84 5.28 -6.23
C ARG A 263 12.52 3.94 -5.99
N LYS A 264 13.40 3.92 -4.98
CA LYS A 264 14.05 2.72 -4.45
C LYS A 264 13.44 2.39 -3.09
N TYR A 265 12.99 1.16 -2.91
CA TYR A 265 12.56 0.61 -1.62
C TYR A 265 13.78 0.20 -0.78
N LEU A 266 13.61 -0.49 0.35
CA LEU A 266 14.72 -0.99 1.17
C LEU A 266 15.74 0.10 1.54
N ARG A 267 15.30 1.13 2.28
CA ARG A 267 16.20 2.18 2.79
C ARG A 267 16.53 2.02 4.28
N THR A 268 15.65 1.35 5.01
CA THR A 268 15.73 1.13 6.45
C THR A 268 15.45 -0.33 6.79
N LEU A 269 15.99 -0.79 7.93
CA LEU A 269 15.67 -2.10 8.50
C LEU A 269 14.86 -1.95 9.80
N PRO A 270 14.00 -2.92 10.12
CA PRO A 270 13.67 -4.10 9.32
C PRO A 270 12.89 -3.73 8.05
N PHE A 271 13.05 -4.53 7.00
CA PHE A 271 12.19 -4.49 5.83
C PHE A 271 11.30 -5.73 5.85
N TYR A 272 10.01 -5.52 5.59
CA TYR A 272 9.02 -6.60 5.52
C TYR A 272 8.06 -6.37 4.36
N THR A 273 7.70 -7.45 3.68
CA THR A 273 6.61 -7.49 2.71
C THR A 273 5.96 -8.85 2.69
N ASN A 274 4.63 -8.86 2.60
CA ASN A 274 3.78 -10.01 2.34
C ASN A 274 3.05 -9.89 0.99
N PHE A 275 3.40 -8.90 0.17
CA PHE A 275 2.81 -8.65 -1.15
C PHE A 275 1.30 -8.40 -1.16
N ASP A 276 0.69 -8.17 0.01
CA ASP A 276 -0.74 -7.91 0.13
C ASP A 276 -1.11 -6.61 -0.60
N GLN A 277 -2.12 -6.64 -1.45
CA GLN A 277 -2.59 -5.47 -2.20
C GLN A 277 -3.64 -4.64 -1.46
N GLY A 278 -3.97 -4.98 -0.21
CA GLY A 278 -5.02 -4.34 0.57
C GLY A 278 -6.42 -4.80 0.20
N ARG A 279 -6.53 -5.98 -0.42
CA ARG A 279 -7.78 -6.66 -0.75
C ARG A 279 -7.50 -8.14 -1.03
N GLY A 280 -8.51 -8.99 -0.87
CA GLY A 280 -8.34 -10.41 -1.14
C GLY A 280 -9.59 -11.24 -0.89
N TYR A 281 -9.40 -12.55 -1.07
CA TYR A 281 -10.45 -13.57 -0.91
C TYR A 281 -10.31 -14.37 0.40
N HIS A 282 -9.25 -14.11 1.15
CA HIS A 282 -8.93 -14.74 2.42
C HIS A 282 -7.92 -13.87 3.18
N ILE A 283 -7.74 -14.16 4.47
CA ILE A 283 -6.68 -13.57 5.30
C ILE A 283 -5.92 -14.71 5.98
N SER A 284 -4.60 -14.64 5.94
CA SER A 284 -3.71 -15.55 6.66
C SER A 284 -2.84 -14.79 7.67
N VAL A 285 -2.48 -15.47 8.76
CA VAL A 285 -1.51 -15.00 9.76
C VAL A 285 -0.53 -16.15 10.02
N ASP A 286 0.76 -15.91 9.80
CA ASP A 286 1.83 -16.94 9.88
C ASP A 286 1.56 -18.22 9.06
N GLY A 287 0.88 -18.05 7.93
CA GLY A 287 0.49 -19.09 6.98
C GLY A 287 -0.84 -19.76 7.28
N ASP A 288 -1.42 -19.54 8.47
CA ASP A 288 -2.71 -20.10 8.86
C ASP A 288 -3.82 -19.19 8.34
N GLN A 289 -4.75 -19.77 7.56
CA GLN A 289 -5.89 -19.03 7.03
C GLN A 289 -6.89 -18.75 8.16
N VAL A 290 -6.87 -17.53 8.69
CA VAL A 290 -7.73 -17.09 9.80
C VAL A 290 -9.11 -16.59 9.32
N SER A 291 -9.27 -16.31 8.03
CA SER A 291 -10.55 -15.96 7.42
C SER A 291 -10.60 -16.39 5.94
N ASP A 292 -11.76 -16.89 5.50
CA ASP A 292 -12.09 -17.18 4.10
C ASP A 292 -13.02 -16.13 3.47
N ALA A 293 -13.27 -15.02 4.18
CA ALA A 293 -14.13 -13.94 3.70
C ALA A 293 -13.38 -13.03 2.70
N THR A 294 -14.12 -12.48 1.74
CA THR A 294 -13.62 -11.42 0.87
C THR A 294 -13.49 -10.11 1.66
N TRP A 295 -12.45 -9.33 1.36
CA TRP A 295 -12.16 -8.11 2.10
C TRP A 295 -11.41 -7.08 1.24
N CYS A 296 -11.48 -5.82 1.67
CA CYS A 296 -10.62 -4.74 1.22
C CYS A 296 -10.30 -3.82 2.39
N ASN A 297 -9.03 -3.47 2.56
CA ASN A 297 -8.55 -2.39 3.41
C ASN A 297 -7.18 -1.98 2.87
N ILE A 298 -7.12 -0.87 2.13
CA ILE A 298 -5.87 -0.45 1.48
C ILE A 298 -4.78 -0.08 2.52
N SER A 299 -5.15 0.20 3.77
CA SER A 299 -4.17 0.35 4.87
C SER A 299 -3.30 -0.90 5.07
N SER A 300 -3.84 -2.09 4.75
CA SER A 300 -3.16 -3.38 4.91
C SER A 300 -2.18 -3.68 3.78
N GLN A 301 -2.13 -2.85 2.74
CA GLN A 301 -1.25 -3.08 1.60
C GLN A 301 0.22 -3.08 2.05
N GLY A 302 0.91 -4.20 1.81
CA GLY A 302 2.34 -4.34 2.05
C GLY A 302 3.18 -3.61 1.01
N VAL A 303 4.50 -3.55 1.19
CA VAL A 303 5.39 -2.99 0.16
C VAL A 303 5.32 -3.83 -1.11
N GLN A 304 4.95 -3.21 -2.23
CA GLN A 304 4.65 -3.92 -3.47
C GLN A 304 5.91 -4.28 -4.28
N PRO A 305 5.94 -5.46 -4.93
CA PRO A 305 7.06 -5.86 -5.77
C PRO A 305 7.07 -5.09 -7.11
N LEU A 306 8.25 -4.94 -7.69
CA LEU A 306 8.45 -4.41 -9.04
C LEU A 306 8.38 -5.56 -10.06
N LEU A 307 7.20 -5.80 -10.60
CA LEU A 307 6.96 -6.82 -11.62
C LEU A 307 6.83 -6.15 -13.00
N GLU A 308 7.92 -6.17 -13.77
CA GLU A 308 7.91 -5.67 -15.15
C GLU A 308 6.87 -6.43 -15.99
N PHE A 309 5.95 -5.68 -16.59
CA PHE A 309 4.91 -6.21 -17.47
C PHE A 309 5.49 -6.64 -18.83
N VAL A 310 5.19 -7.87 -19.25
CA VAL A 310 5.66 -8.44 -20.52
C VAL A 310 4.44 -8.91 -21.32
N ASP A 311 4.23 -8.34 -22.51
CA ASP A 311 3.09 -8.69 -23.40
C ASP A 311 3.15 -10.14 -23.91
N SER A 312 4.32 -10.78 -23.88
CA SER A 312 4.52 -12.13 -24.41
C SER A 312 4.48 -13.20 -23.32
N THR A 313 3.76 -14.27 -23.57
CA THR A 313 3.85 -15.56 -22.84
C THR A 313 5.08 -16.39 -23.24
N ALA A 314 6.06 -15.80 -23.92
CA ALA A 314 7.27 -16.50 -24.38
C ALA A 314 8.16 -16.99 -23.22
N ASN A 315 7.95 -16.48 -22.01
CA ASN A 315 8.61 -16.98 -20.80
C ASN A 315 7.88 -18.20 -20.26
N SER A 316 8.62 -19.28 -20.00
CA SER A 316 8.03 -20.53 -19.53
C SER A 316 7.46 -20.43 -18.11
N ILE A 317 7.87 -19.46 -17.30
CA ILE A 317 7.33 -19.17 -15.97
C ILE A 317 6.64 -17.80 -15.96
N GLN A 318 5.36 -17.79 -15.60
CA GLN A 318 4.59 -16.59 -15.30
C GLN A 318 4.79 -16.20 -13.83
N LEU A 319 4.94 -14.89 -13.61
CA LEU A 319 5.05 -14.26 -12.30
C LEU A 319 3.92 -13.26 -12.12
N LEU A 320 3.15 -13.38 -11.04
CA LEU A 320 2.09 -12.44 -10.70
C LEU A 320 1.88 -12.35 -9.19
N VAL A 321 1.38 -11.20 -8.74
CA VAL A 321 0.81 -11.07 -7.39
C VAL A 321 -0.57 -11.74 -7.40
N ASP A 322 -0.75 -12.79 -6.61
CA ASP A 322 -1.98 -13.59 -6.59
C ASP A 322 -2.73 -13.36 -5.28
N LEU A 323 -4.04 -13.09 -5.37
CA LEU A 323 -4.92 -12.84 -4.23
C LEU A 323 -5.80 -14.06 -3.87
N LYS A 324 -5.74 -15.12 -4.67
CA LYS A 324 -6.54 -16.35 -4.57
C LYS A 324 -5.72 -17.54 -4.10
N GLN A 325 -4.43 -17.60 -4.44
CA GLN A 325 -3.51 -18.61 -3.90
C GLN A 325 -3.21 -18.39 -2.43
N ALA A 326 -2.75 -19.43 -1.74
CA ALA A 326 -2.42 -19.38 -0.32
C ALA A 326 -1.38 -18.27 -0.02
N SER A 327 -1.64 -17.48 1.01
CA SER A 327 -0.76 -16.42 1.51
C SER A 327 -0.11 -16.81 2.84
N TYR A 328 1.01 -16.16 3.19
CA TYR A 328 1.64 -16.34 4.49
C TYR A 328 1.15 -15.29 5.50
N GLY A 329 0.98 -14.05 5.08
CA GLY A 329 0.37 -13.00 5.88
C GLY A 329 -0.53 -12.15 5.01
N GLY A 330 -1.70 -11.73 5.50
CA GLY A 330 -2.65 -10.97 4.70
C GLY A 330 -3.34 -11.82 3.63
N GLY A 331 -3.68 -11.23 2.48
CA GLY A 331 -4.40 -11.91 1.39
C GLY A 331 -3.60 -12.11 0.09
N GLY A 332 -2.35 -11.63 0.04
CA GLY A 332 -1.52 -11.64 -1.17
C GLY A 332 -0.32 -12.58 -1.09
N ASN A 333 0.24 -12.89 -2.26
CA ASN A 333 1.51 -13.60 -2.41
C ASN A 333 2.09 -13.32 -3.80
N ILE A 334 3.31 -13.78 -4.07
CA ILE A 334 3.84 -13.89 -5.42
C ILE A 334 3.77 -15.35 -5.88
N THR A 335 3.01 -15.63 -6.93
CA THR A 335 2.87 -16.96 -7.53
C THR A 335 3.75 -17.10 -8.77
N PHE A 336 4.47 -18.21 -8.84
CA PHE A 336 5.31 -18.63 -9.96
C PHE A 336 4.69 -19.90 -10.55
N LYS A 337 4.22 -19.85 -11.80
CA LYS A 337 3.57 -20.99 -12.45
C LYS A 337 3.96 -21.11 -13.92
N GLY A 338 4.13 -22.34 -14.41
CA GLY A 338 4.41 -22.62 -15.81
C GLY A 338 5.24 -23.89 -15.98
N SER A 339 6.22 -23.86 -16.89
CA SER A 339 7.11 -24.99 -17.16
C SER A 339 8.58 -24.61 -16.96
N LEU A 340 9.36 -25.47 -16.33
CA LEU A 340 10.81 -25.31 -16.15
C LEU A 340 11.49 -26.66 -16.37
N GLU A 341 12.50 -26.67 -17.24
CA GLU A 341 13.32 -27.86 -17.49
C GLU A 341 14.24 -28.17 -16.31
N ARG A 342 14.69 -29.43 -16.18
CA ARG A 342 15.43 -29.94 -15.00
C ARG A 342 16.68 -29.14 -14.62
N ASP A 343 17.41 -28.63 -15.61
CA ASP A 343 18.66 -27.88 -15.41
C ASP A 343 18.51 -26.38 -15.74
N ALA A 344 17.28 -25.92 -16.00
CA ALA A 344 16.99 -24.52 -16.25
C ALA A 344 16.67 -23.79 -14.94
N TYR A 345 16.98 -22.50 -14.92
CA TYR A 345 16.49 -21.59 -13.88
C TYR A 345 15.77 -20.41 -14.52
N PHE A 346 14.81 -19.86 -13.80
CA PHE A 346 14.16 -18.60 -14.14
C PHE A 346 14.46 -17.57 -13.05
N LYS A 347 14.98 -16.40 -13.45
CA LYS A 347 15.35 -15.31 -12.55
C LYS A 347 14.57 -14.07 -12.92
N LYS A 348 13.89 -13.44 -11.97
CA LYS A 348 13.19 -12.16 -12.18
C LYS A 348 13.38 -11.23 -10.98
N ARG A 349 13.64 -9.96 -11.26
CA ARG A 349 13.72 -8.90 -10.24
C ARG A 349 12.35 -8.72 -9.59
N ILE A 350 12.33 -8.58 -8.27
CA ILE A 350 11.12 -8.31 -7.48
C ILE A 350 11.25 -7.04 -6.64
N PHE A 351 12.47 -6.64 -6.25
CA PHE A 351 12.71 -5.35 -5.61
C PHE A 351 13.98 -4.69 -6.12
N GLN A 352 13.95 -3.36 -6.12
CA GLN A 352 15.10 -2.49 -6.29
C GLN A 352 15.23 -1.64 -5.04
N GLY A 353 16.43 -1.59 -4.48
CA GLY A 353 16.71 -0.96 -3.20
C GLY A 353 18.02 -0.21 -3.15
N GLU A 354 18.26 0.42 -2.00
CA GLU A 354 19.50 1.15 -1.71
C GLU A 354 19.78 1.05 -0.21
N PHE A 355 20.02 -0.18 0.26
CA PHE A 355 20.32 -0.43 1.66
C PHE A 355 21.82 -0.62 1.86
N ILE A 356 22.46 0.25 2.63
CA ILE A 356 23.88 0.13 2.98
C ILE A 356 24.01 -0.86 4.16
N LEU A 357 24.81 -1.91 3.96
CA LEU A 357 25.07 -2.92 4.99
C LEU A 357 26.12 -2.39 5.99
N THR A 358 25.64 -1.69 7.02
CA THR A 358 26.48 -1.15 8.12
C THR A 358 26.42 -1.98 9.39
N GLU A 359 25.29 -2.63 9.66
CA GLU A 359 25.06 -3.44 10.85
C GLU A 359 24.97 -4.92 10.46
N LEU A 360 25.95 -5.73 10.87
CA LEU A 360 26.06 -7.14 10.50
C LEU A 360 25.90 -8.09 11.69
N PRO A 361 25.52 -9.36 11.45
CA PRO A 361 25.07 -9.90 10.17
C PRO A 361 23.64 -9.48 9.82
N ILE A 362 23.34 -9.48 8.52
CA ILE A 362 21.99 -9.29 7.98
C ILE A 362 21.34 -10.64 7.76
N HIS A 363 20.12 -10.79 8.25
CA HIS A 363 19.30 -11.99 8.08
C HIS A 363 18.19 -11.73 7.09
N PHE A 364 18.01 -12.68 6.19
CA PHE A 364 16.93 -12.73 5.20
C PHE A 364 16.04 -13.92 5.53
N PHE A 365 14.77 -13.66 5.80
CA PHE A 365 13.74 -14.67 5.97
C PHE A 365 12.77 -14.60 4.80
N TYR A 366 12.35 -15.74 4.26
CA TYR A 366 11.29 -15.79 3.26
C TYR A 366 10.52 -17.11 3.35
N SER A 367 9.19 -17.05 3.20
CA SER A 367 8.34 -18.24 3.23
C SER A 367 8.01 -18.72 1.82
N VAL A 368 8.14 -20.03 1.62
CA VAL A 368 7.87 -20.70 0.35
C VAL A 368 6.87 -21.84 0.56
N LYS A 369 5.91 -21.94 -0.36
CA LYS A 369 5.06 -23.11 -0.53
C LYS A 369 5.17 -23.57 -1.98
N SER A 370 5.67 -24.78 -2.22
CA SER A 370 5.97 -25.26 -3.58
C SER A 370 5.61 -26.72 -3.77
N ASP A 371 5.42 -27.11 -5.03
CA ASP A 371 5.28 -28.51 -5.41
C ASP A 371 6.62 -29.25 -5.26
N ASN A 372 6.58 -30.58 -5.08
CA ASN A 372 7.75 -31.41 -4.68
C ASN A 372 9.04 -31.19 -5.50
N ASN A 373 8.92 -30.90 -6.80
CA ASN A 373 10.07 -30.72 -7.69
C ASN A 373 10.40 -29.25 -7.98
N SER A 374 9.65 -28.31 -7.41
CA SER A 374 9.83 -26.87 -7.57
C SER A 374 10.54 -26.28 -6.36
N SER A 375 11.57 -25.48 -6.60
CA SER A 375 12.35 -24.82 -5.55
C SER A 375 12.50 -23.34 -5.86
N LEU A 376 12.33 -22.53 -4.83
CA LEU A 376 12.42 -21.07 -4.92
C LEU A 376 13.53 -20.56 -4.01
N GLY A 377 14.41 -19.72 -4.56
CA GLY A 377 15.45 -19.02 -3.83
C GLY A 377 15.41 -17.52 -4.09
N LEU A 378 16.24 -16.77 -3.37
CA LEU A 378 16.45 -15.34 -3.58
C LEU A 378 17.85 -15.08 -4.13
N VAL A 379 17.96 -14.21 -5.12
CA VAL A 379 19.25 -13.69 -5.60
C VAL A 379 19.36 -12.23 -5.17
N LEU A 380 20.39 -11.93 -4.41
CA LEU A 380 20.71 -10.62 -3.88
C LEU A 380 21.81 -10.00 -4.73
N GLN A 381 21.57 -8.81 -5.28
CA GLN A 381 22.62 -8.04 -5.94
C GLN A 381 23.16 -6.97 -5.01
N PHE A 382 24.48 -6.99 -4.85
CA PHE A 382 25.22 -6.01 -4.06
C PHE A 382 26.13 -5.19 -4.95
N THR A 383 26.21 -3.89 -4.72
CA THR A 383 27.20 -3.01 -5.34
C THR A 383 28.15 -2.47 -4.29
N ASN A 384 29.42 -2.31 -4.66
CA ASN A 384 30.40 -1.60 -3.82
C ASN A 384 30.64 -0.18 -4.33
N SER A 385 31.47 0.58 -3.61
CA SER A 385 31.86 1.95 -3.95
C SER A 385 32.60 2.10 -5.29
N LEU A 386 33.09 1.00 -5.87
CA LEU A 386 33.74 0.95 -7.18
C LEU A 386 32.78 0.49 -8.29
N SER A 387 31.48 0.42 -8.01
CA SER A 387 30.44 -0.05 -8.93
C SER A 387 30.62 -1.50 -9.41
N ASN A 388 31.38 -2.32 -8.67
CA ASN A 388 31.43 -3.76 -8.92
C ASN A 388 30.18 -4.42 -8.34
N THR A 389 29.51 -5.24 -9.14
CA THR A 389 28.31 -5.98 -8.74
C THR A 389 28.67 -7.41 -8.30
N ILE A 390 28.17 -7.82 -7.15
CA ILE A 390 28.25 -9.18 -6.61
C ILE A 390 26.84 -9.76 -6.56
N SER A 391 26.66 -10.97 -7.10
CA SER A 391 25.39 -11.70 -7.04
C SER A 391 25.49 -12.85 -6.05
N VAL A 392 24.66 -12.84 -5.01
CA VAL A 392 24.61 -13.87 -3.97
C VAL A 392 23.27 -14.63 -4.04
N LEU A 393 23.32 -15.94 -4.20
CA LEU A 393 22.14 -16.80 -4.19
C LEU A 393 21.89 -17.37 -2.79
N LEU A 394 20.70 -17.14 -2.24
CA LEU A 394 20.15 -17.80 -1.06
C LEU A 394 19.24 -18.95 -1.50
N THR A 395 19.58 -20.20 -1.13
CA THR A 395 18.73 -21.37 -1.41
C THR A 395 19.05 -22.55 -0.48
N SER A 396 18.09 -23.44 -0.23
CA SER A 396 18.25 -24.59 0.69
C SER A 396 18.89 -25.82 0.05
N HIS A 397 18.69 -25.99 -1.25
CA HIS A 397 19.27 -27.10 -2.01
C HIS A 397 20.36 -26.55 -2.94
N GLY A 398 21.57 -27.05 -2.75
CA GLY A 398 22.69 -26.72 -3.62
C GLY A 398 22.35 -27.13 -5.05
N MET A 399 22.34 -26.15 -5.96
CA MET A 399 22.58 -26.45 -7.36
C MET A 399 23.96 -27.14 -7.37
N ASP A 400 24.03 -28.44 -7.67
CA ASP A 400 25.26 -29.26 -7.60
C ASP A 400 26.44 -28.65 -8.38
N HIS A 401 26.12 -27.72 -9.29
CA HIS A 401 27.05 -26.79 -9.91
C HIS A 401 26.59 -25.35 -9.66
N LEU A 402 27.53 -24.47 -9.26
CA LEU A 402 27.30 -23.03 -9.22
C LEU A 402 26.88 -22.58 -10.63
N PRO A 403 25.62 -22.16 -10.86
CA PRO A 403 25.21 -21.76 -12.18
C PRO A 403 26.09 -20.60 -12.64
N SER A 404 26.56 -20.66 -13.89
CA SER A 404 27.40 -19.60 -14.47
C SER A 404 26.67 -18.26 -14.32
N GLY A 405 27.17 -17.37 -13.44
CA GLY A 405 26.58 -16.05 -13.21
C GLY A 405 26.39 -15.64 -11.75
N PHE A 406 26.58 -16.53 -10.77
CA PHE A 406 26.54 -16.16 -9.34
C PHE A 406 27.96 -16.07 -8.76
N SER A 407 28.21 -15.04 -7.95
CA SER A 407 29.49 -14.84 -7.28
C SER A 407 29.62 -15.70 -6.03
N LYS A 408 28.51 -15.96 -5.33
CA LYS A 408 28.45 -16.75 -4.09
C LYS A 408 27.09 -17.44 -3.96
N VAL A 409 27.08 -18.64 -3.38
CA VAL A 409 25.86 -19.32 -2.92
C VAL A 409 25.94 -19.43 -1.41
N VAL A 410 24.86 -19.07 -0.72
CA VAL A 410 24.71 -19.18 0.72
C VAL A 410 23.55 -20.14 0.98
N PRO A 411 23.81 -21.30 1.62
CA PRO A 411 22.75 -22.24 1.95
C PRO A 411 21.82 -21.62 2.99
N THR A 412 20.51 -21.77 2.81
CA THR A 412 19.52 -21.33 3.79
C THR A 412 19.19 -22.44 4.77
N ILE A 413 18.99 -22.07 6.04
CA ILE A 413 18.39 -22.95 7.04
C ILE A 413 16.88 -23.00 6.78
N GLU A 414 16.30 -24.20 6.69
CA GLU A 414 14.85 -24.38 6.55
C GLU A 414 14.21 -24.59 7.93
N HIS A 415 13.19 -23.78 8.22
CA HIS A 415 12.30 -23.95 9.35
C HIS A 415 10.91 -24.35 8.85
N LYS A 416 10.26 -25.25 9.58
CA LYS A 416 8.86 -25.57 9.29
C LYS A 416 7.99 -24.35 9.65
N GLY A 417 7.16 -23.88 8.72
CA GLY A 417 6.18 -22.84 9.02
C GLY A 417 5.12 -23.31 10.01
N ASN A 418 4.43 -22.36 10.64
CA ASN A 418 3.36 -22.67 11.60
C ASN A 418 2.22 -23.46 10.91
N ALA A 419 1.89 -23.06 9.68
CA ALA A 419 0.87 -23.70 8.86
C ALA A 419 1.39 -24.80 7.92
N PRO A 420 0.57 -25.81 7.58
CA PRO A 420 0.95 -26.90 6.67
C PRO A 420 1.39 -26.42 5.26
N GLY A 421 2.56 -26.91 4.83
CA GLY A 421 3.10 -26.70 3.49
C GLY A 421 3.99 -25.48 3.33
N TRP A 422 4.07 -24.60 4.33
CA TRP A 422 5.01 -23.49 4.34
C TRP A 422 6.38 -23.90 4.89
N VAL A 423 7.43 -23.50 4.19
CA VAL A 423 8.83 -23.61 4.62
C VAL A 423 9.41 -22.21 4.72
N ILE A 424 9.98 -21.86 5.87
CA ILE A 424 10.64 -20.57 6.09
C ILE A 424 12.14 -20.78 5.86
N HIS A 425 12.71 -20.03 4.93
CA HIS A 425 14.12 -20.07 4.62
C HIS A 425 14.82 -18.90 5.31
N GLU A 426 15.91 -19.19 6.02
CA GLU A 426 16.77 -18.20 6.68
C GLU A 426 18.16 -18.20 6.03
N GLY A 427 18.59 -17.05 5.51
CA GLY A 427 19.94 -16.83 4.98
C GLY A 427 20.64 -15.67 5.67
N THR A 428 21.93 -15.83 5.95
CA THR A 428 22.73 -14.83 6.66
C THR A 428 23.84 -14.27 5.76
N ILE A 429 23.95 -12.94 5.70
CA ILE A 429 24.94 -12.22 4.89
C ILE A 429 25.81 -11.31 5.76
N GLU A 430 27.12 -11.41 5.54
CA GLU A 430 28.14 -10.55 6.14
C GLU A 430 28.95 -9.87 5.03
N MET A 431 28.47 -8.71 4.55
CA MET A 431 29.09 -7.95 3.46
C MET A 431 29.15 -6.47 3.82
N ASN A 432 30.07 -6.12 4.73
CA ASN A 432 30.16 -4.76 5.29
C ASN A 432 30.48 -3.74 4.19
N GLY A 433 29.78 -2.61 4.19
CA GLY A 433 30.01 -1.50 3.26
C GLY A 433 29.51 -1.74 1.84
N TYR A 434 28.81 -2.84 1.58
CA TYR A 434 28.09 -3.06 0.33
C TYR A 434 26.69 -2.45 0.39
N ILE A 435 26.13 -2.13 -0.77
CA ILE A 435 24.76 -1.67 -0.94
C ILE A 435 23.96 -2.81 -1.54
N LEU A 436 22.89 -3.27 -0.88
CA LEU A 436 21.90 -4.15 -1.49
C LEU A 436 21.09 -3.34 -2.50
N SER A 437 21.30 -3.60 -3.78
CA SER A 437 20.68 -2.84 -4.88
C SER A 437 19.44 -3.53 -5.44
N GLU A 438 19.39 -4.86 -5.47
CA GLU A 438 18.25 -5.60 -6.02
C GLU A 438 18.01 -6.92 -5.29
N ILE A 439 16.74 -7.32 -5.22
CA ILE A 439 16.31 -8.67 -4.82
C ILE A 439 15.58 -9.29 -6.02
N HIS A 440 16.00 -10.49 -6.39
CA HIS A 440 15.39 -11.29 -7.45
C HIS A 440 14.87 -12.60 -6.87
N ALA A 441 13.78 -13.10 -7.43
CA ALA A 441 13.34 -14.47 -7.21
C ALA A 441 14.01 -15.41 -8.23
N LEU A 442 14.43 -16.58 -7.77
CA LEU A 442 15.05 -17.63 -8.59
C LEU A 442 14.24 -18.93 -8.48
N CYS A 443 13.61 -19.31 -9.58
CA CYS A 443 12.96 -20.61 -9.73
C CYS A 443 13.98 -21.63 -10.26
N HIS A 444 14.08 -22.78 -9.62
CA HIS A 444 14.90 -23.91 -10.06
C HIS A 444 14.26 -25.23 -9.60
N ARG A 445 14.83 -26.36 -10.02
CA ARG A 445 14.30 -27.69 -9.70
C ARG A 445 15.24 -28.44 -8.80
N SER A 446 14.69 -29.05 -7.75
CA SER A 446 15.47 -29.89 -6.85
C SER A 446 15.87 -31.20 -7.54
N ASN A 447 17.13 -31.62 -7.35
CA ASN A 447 17.64 -32.92 -7.77
C ASN A 447 17.29 -34.06 -6.80
N ALA A 448 16.57 -33.78 -5.70
CA ALA A 448 16.28 -34.77 -4.67
C ALA A 448 15.41 -35.93 -5.21
N PRO A 449 15.73 -37.20 -4.88
CA PRO A 449 14.87 -38.33 -5.18
C PRO A 449 13.52 -38.15 -4.50
N SER A 450 12.43 -38.38 -5.24
CA SER A 450 11.04 -38.24 -4.79
C SER A 450 10.68 -39.25 -3.69
N ASN A 451 11.14 -39.06 -2.45
CA ASN A 451 10.88 -39.99 -1.35
C ASN A 451 10.08 -39.40 -0.17
N GLU A 452 9.60 -38.16 -0.24
CA GLU A 452 8.65 -37.65 0.74
C GLU A 452 7.43 -37.02 0.07
N LEU A 453 6.26 -37.60 0.34
CA LEU A 453 4.95 -37.13 -0.06
C LEU A 453 4.63 -35.83 0.68
N ARG A 454 5.10 -34.67 0.20
CA ARG A 454 4.43 -33.40 0.56
C ARG A 454 3.07 -33.35 -0.17
N PRO A 455 2.00 -32.85 0.48
CA PRO A 455 0.66 -32.83 -0.12
C PRO A 455 0.62 -31.94 -1.36
N LYS A 456 -0.05 -32.41 -2.42
CA LYS A 456 -0.23 -31.67 -3.68
C LYS A 456 -0.98 -30.36 -3.41
N SER A 457 -0.39 -29.22 -3.77
CA SER A 457 -0.91 -27.87 -3.48
C SER A 457 -2.14 -27.43 -4.29
N ARG A 458 -2.68 -28.25 -5.19
CA ARG A 458 -3.71 -27.81 -6.17
C ARG A 458 -5.09 -27.62 -5.50
N PRO A 459 -5.71 -26.42 -5.53
CA PRO A 459 -7.15 -26.28 -5.36
C PRO A 459 -7.84 -26.80 -6.64
N PHE A 460 -8.87 -27.62 -6.48
CA PHE A 460 -9.51 -28.37 -7.58
C PHE A 460 -10.23 -27.48 -8.60
N GLY A 461 -9.89 -27.63 -9.88
CA GLY A 461 -10.66 -27.21 -11.07
C GLY A 461 -10.83 -28.41 -12.04
N PRO A 462 -11.79 -28.38 -12.98
CA PRO A 462 -12.35 -29.58 -13.62
C PRO A 462 -11.52 -30.22 -14.75
N ASP A 463 -10.27 -29.79 -15.01
CA ASP A 463 -9.43 -30.38 -16.06
C ASP A 463 -8.32 -31.28 -15.51
N HIS A 464 -8.57 -32.59 -15.56
CA HIS A 464 -7.58 -33.63 -15.29
C HIS A 464 -6.54 -33.69 -16.41
N THR A 465 -5.52 -32.83 -16.36
CA THR A 465 -4.28 -33.03 -17.10
C THR A 465 -3.23 -33.66 -16.20
N VAL A 466 -2.64 -34.77 -16.66
CA VAL A 466 -1.50 -35.43 -16.00
C VAL A 466 -0.36 -34.42 -15.92
N ALA A 467 0.18 -34.19 -14.72
CA ALA A 467 1.25 -33.23 -14.51
C ALA A 467 2.46 -33.56 -15.42
N SER A 468 2.88 -32.58 -16.22
CA SER A 468 4.06 -32.73 -17.07
C SER A 468 5.31 -32.87 -16.21
N SER A 469 6.33 -33.58 -16.71
CA SER A 469 7.64 -33.61 -16.06
C SER A 469 8.26 -32.21 -15.94
N THR A 470 7.79 -31.24 -16.71
CA THR A 470 8.28 -29.85 -16.75
C THR A 470 7.44 -28.88 -15.92
N ASP A 471 6.29 -29.29 -15.36
CA ASP A 471 5.44 -28.39 -14.57
C ASP A 471 6.21 -27.78 -13.38
N TYR A 472 5.99 -26.48 -13.16
CA TYR A 472 6.58 -25.73 -12.06
C TYR A 472 5.52 -24.91 -11.34
N PHE A 473 5.52 -24.98 -10.01
CA PHE A 473 4.64 -24.19 -9.15
C PHE A 473 5.30 -23.88 -7.81
N ALA A 474 5.38 -22.60 -7.47
CA ALA A 474 5.82 -22.12 -6.17
C ALA A 474 5.13 -20.81 -5.80
N VAL A 475 4.97 -20.58 -4.51
CA VAL A 475 4.42 -19.36 -3.93
C VAL A 475 5.42 -18.80 -2.94
N LEU A 476 5.72 -17.51 -3.06
CA LEU A 476 6.49 -16.71 -2.10
C LEU A 476 5.53 -15.91 -1.24
N GLY A 477 5.50 -16.20 0.06
CA GLY A 477 4.51 -15.64 0.98
C GLY A 477 4.95 -14.37 1.69
N HIS A 478 6.25 -14.24 2.00
CA HIS A 478 6.81 -13.00 2.55
C HIS A 478 8.32 -12.89 2.31
N ILE A 479 8.87 -11.70 2.52
CA ILE A 479 10.31 -11.46 2.74
C ILE A 479 10.47 -10.55 3.95
N THR A 480 11.36 -10.93 4.87
CA THR A 480 11.85 -10.10 5.97
C THR A 480 13.36 -9.94 5.86
N VAL A 481 13.86 -8.71 5.99
CA VAL A 481 15.29 -8.40 6.11
C VAL A 481 15.51 -7.67 7.42
N LYS A 482 16.43 -8.14 8.27
CA LYS A 482 16.72 -7.51 9.56
C LYS A 482 18.15 -7.75 10.04
N THR A 483 18.62 -6.92 10.97
CA THR A 483 19.91 -7.11 11.65
C THR A 483 19.74 -8.04 12.85
N SER A 484 20.83 -8.62 13.34
CA SER A 484 20.79 -9.45 14.58
C SER A 484 20.41 -8.67 15.83
N ASN A 485 20.64 -7.36 15.84
CA ASN A 485 20.32 -6.49 16.96
C ASN A 485 18.83 -6.12 17.00
N TYR A 486 18.14 -6.24 15.86
CA TYR A 486 16.71 -6.01 15.82
C TYR A 486 15.98 -7.16 16.51
N LYS A 487 15.34 -6.84 17.62
CA LYS A 487 14.37 -7.72 18.28
C LYS A 487 13.07 -6.94 18.43
N PRO A 488 11.94 -7.47 17.92
CA PRO A 488 10.65 -6.84 18.20
C PRO A 488 10.42 -6.86 19.71
N ASP A 489 10.12 -5.69 20.27
CA ASP A 489 9.75 -5.54 21.67
C ASP A 489 8.23 -5.43 21.74
N PHE A 490 7.59 -6.50 22.21
CA PHE A 490 6.14 -6.54 22.40
C PHE A 490 5.82 -6.35 23.88
N PRO A 491 5.22 -5.21 24.27
CA PRO A 491 4.81 -5.01 25.65
C PRO A 491 3.79 -6.08 26.04
N VAL A 492 4.05 -6.76 27.16
CA VAL A 492 3.12 -7.76 27.69
C VAL A 492 1.78 -7.12 28.05
N SER A 493 0.72 -7.92 28.02
CA SER A 493 -0.68 -7.51 28.31
C SER A 493 -0.84 -6.50 29.46
N THR A 494 -0.09 -6.64 30.56
CA THR A 494 -0.20 -5.76 31.75
C THR A 494 0.29 -4.32 31.53
N PHE A 495 1.01 -4.01 30.44
CA PHE A 495 1.45 -2.66 30.10
C PHE A 495 0.40 -1.87 29.32
N TRP A 496 -0.66 -2.53 28.84
CA TRP A 496 -1.71 -1.91 28.06
C TRP A 496 -2.90 -1.51 28.95
N LEU A 497 -3.53 -0.40 28.57
CA LEU A 497 -4.90 -0.07 28.94
C LEU A 497 -5.76 -0.40 27.73
N VAL A 498 -6.76 -1.26 27.92
CA VAL A 498 -7.70 -1.66 26.86
C VAL A 498 -9.11 -1.38 27.35
N ASP A 499 -9.83 -0.53 26.64
CA ASP A 499 -11.14 -0.03 27.03
C ASP A 499 -12.18 -0.37 25.96
N GLY A 500 -13.38 -0.74 26.40
CA GLY A 500 -14.56 -0.91 25.56
C GLY A 500 -15.51 0.28 25.72
N GLU A 501 -15.81 0.94 24.61
CA GLU A 501 -16.66 2.12 24.51
C GLU A 501 -17.85 1.86 23.57
N TYR A 502 -18.92 2.65 23.70
CA TYR A 502 -20.10 2.60 22.83
C TYR A 502 -20.72 1.21 22.69
N ILE A 503 -20.72 0.44 23.78
CA ILE A 503 -21.28 -0.92 23.82
C ILE A 503 -22.79 -0.85 23.60
N ASN A 504 -23.26 -1.46 22.52
CA ASN A 504 -24.66 -1.58 22.19
C ASN A 504 -25.06 -3.04 21.99
N TRP A 505 -26.21 -3.42 22.55
CA TRP A 505 -26.76 -4.76 22.45
C TRP A 505 -28.14 -4.71 21.80
N ASN A 506 -28.32 -5.46 20.71
CA ASN A 506 -29.60 -5.64 20.04
C ASN A 506 -30.05 -7.11 20.13
N SER A 507 -31.36 -7.34 20.06
CA SER A 507 -31.92 -8.70 19.98
C SER A 507 -31.60 -9.32 18.61
N GLY A 508 -31.08 -10.55 18.62
CA GLY A 508 -30.83 -11.35 17.41
C GLY A 508 -31.81 -12.52 17.26
N PRO A 509 -31.69 -13.32 16.19
CA PRO A 509 -32.51 -14.51 15.97
C PRO A 509 -32.22 -15.60 17.03
N GLN A 510 -33.22 -16.42 17.38
CA GLN A 510 -33.05 -17.62 18.23
C GLN A 510 -32.35 -17.33 19.58
N ASP A 511 -32.80 -16.30 20.29
CA ASP A 511 -32.26 -15.83 21.58
C ASP A 511 -30.78 -15.41 21.55
N SER A 512 -30.17 -15.29 20.37
CA SER A 512 -28.86 -14.67 20.22
C SER A 512 -28.94 -13.17 20.46
N ARG A 513 -27.82 -12.58 20.85
CA ARG A 513 -27.67 -11.12 20.99
C ARG A 513 -26.70 -10.64 19.91
N ILE A 514 -26.88 -9.40 19.48
CA ILE A 514 -26.02 -8.73 18.50
C ILE A 514 -25.28 -7.62 19.25
N LEU A 515 -23.96 -7.68 19.25
CA LEU A 515 -23.08 -6.72 19.91
C LEU A 515 -22.43 -5.77 18.89
N SER A 516 -22.48 -4.49 19.18
CA SER A 516 -21.54 -3.53 18.60
C SER A 516 -20.72 -2.86 19.72
N VAL A 517 -19.41 -2.76 19.55
CA VAL A 517 -18.50 -2.18 20.54
C VAL A 517 -17.28 -1.57 19.86
N LYS A 518 -16.83 -0.41 20.35
CA LYS A 518 -15.52 0.15 20.00
C LYS A 518 -14.52 -0.28 21.07
N ILE A 519 -13.42 -0.88 20.66
CA ILE A 519 -12.32 -1.27 21.54
C ILE A 519 -11.17 -0.31 21.25
N SER A 520 -10.53 0.21 22.28
CA SER A 520 -9.35 1.07 22.14
C SER A 520 -8.25 0.64 23.09
N TRP A 521 -6.99 0.85 22.71
CA TRP A 521 -5.85 0.43 23.50
C TRP A 521 -4.70 1.43 23.47
N LYS A 522 -4.01 1.60 24.59
CA LYS A 522 -2.82 2.45 24.70
C LYS A 522 -1.87 1.92 25.77
N LEU A 523 -0.60 2.30 25.70
CA LEU A 523 0.35 1.97 26.76
C LEU A 523 0.12 2.83 28.02
N LYS A 524 0.28 2.21 29.20
CA LYS A 524 0.11 2.85 30.51
C LYS A 524 1.09 3.98 30.77
N ASP A 525 2.30 3.88 30.23
CA ASP A 525 3.35 4.89 30.42
C ASP A 525 3.17 6.12 29.52
N GLY A 526 2.14 6.13 28.67
CA GLY A 526 1.85 7.23 27.76
C GLY A 526 2.85 7.36 26.61
N LYS A 527 3.78 6.40 26.44
CA LYS A 527 4.66 6.39 25.27
C LYS A 527 3.86 6.03 24.04
N ASN A 528 4.03 6.80 22.98
CA ASN A 528 3.53 6.47 21.65
C ASN A 528 4.46 5.41 21.03
N PHE A 529 4.33 4.16 21.47
CA PHE A 529 4.97 3.05 20.78
C PHE A 529 4.15 2.76 19.52
N VAL A 530 4.78 2.94 18.35
CA VAL A 530 4.11 2.77 17.07
C VAL A 530 4.34 1.35 16.59
N PHE A 531 3.25 0.61 16.39
CA PHE A 531 3.25 -0.67 15.69
C PHE A 531 2.58 -0.47 14.32
N PRO A 532 2.99 -1.23 13.28
CA PRO A 532 2.42 -1.10 11.94
C PRO A 532 0.93 -1.45 11.86
N HIS A 533 0.47 -2.41 12.66
CA HIS A 533 -0.92 -2.85 12.73
C HIS A 533 -1.16 -3.77 13.95
N TYR A 534 -2.44 -4.11 14.15
CA TYR A 534 -2.91 -5.04 15.17
C TYR A 534 -3.95 -5.98 14.57
N ASN A 535 -3.78 -7.28 14.75
CA ASN A 535 -4.83 -8.26 14.43
C ASN A 535 -5.79 -8.36 15.61
N VAL A 536 -7.10 -8.37 15.35
CA VAL A 536 -8.12 -8.41 16.41
C VAL A 536 -8.87 -9.72 16.33
N TYR A 537 -8.95 -10.42 17.45
CA TYR A 537 -9.67 -11.68 17.60
C TYR A 537 -10.73 -11.57 18.70
N VAL A 538 -11.70 -12.47 18.69
CA VAL A 538 -12.61 -12.69 19.81
C VAL A 538 -12.65 -14.15 20.21
N GLU A 539 -12.59 -14.39 21.52
CA GLU A 539 -12.83 -15.67 22.15
C GLU A 539 -14.21 -15.61 22.83
N LYS A 540 -15.08 -16.57 22.52
CA LYS A 540 -16.45 -16.66 23.04
C LYS A 540 -16.50 -17.65 24.20
N ILE A 541 -16.49 -17.15 25.44
CA ILE A 541 -16.37 -17.97 26.65
C ILE A 541 -17.76 -18.49 27.08
N PRO A 542 -17.99 -19.81 27.17
CA PRO A 542 -19.30 -20.37 27.51
C PRO A 542 -19.67 -20.17 28.99
N LYS A 543 -20.96 -20.35 29.31
CA LYS A 543 -21.44 -20.50 30.69
C LYS A 543 -20.96 -21.84 31.23
N LEU A 544 -20.33 -21.85 32.41
CA LEU A 544 -20.01 -23.09 33.12
C LEU A 544 -21.32 -23.82 33.46
N ALA A 545 -21.48 -25.06 32.98
CA ALA A 545 -22.56 -25.93 33.43
C ALA A 545 -22.23 -26.43 34.85
N ASP A 546 -23.22 -26.44 35.75
CA ASP A 546 -23.10 -27.02 37.08
C ASP A 546 -22.65 -28.50 36.97
N GLY A 547 -21.39 -28.77 37.29
CA GLY A 547 -20.96 -30.09 37.78
C GLY A 547 -20.43 -31.13 36.79
N ASN A 548 -19.82 -30.80 35.65
CA ASN A 548 -18.94 -31.75 34.95
C ASN A 548 -17.86 -31.08 34.07
N PRO A 549 -16.55 -31.24 34.35
CA PRO A 549 -15.47 -30.64 33.59
C PRO A 549 -15.00 -31.57 32.45
N SER A 550 -15.89 -31.93 31.53
CA SER A 550 -15.52 -32.80 30.40
C SER A 550 -16.18 -32.36 29.09
N THR A 551 -15.75 -31.22 28.61
CA THR A 551 -15.57 -30.93 27.18
C THR A 551 -14.71 -29.68 27.14
N THR A 552 -13.40 -29.86 27.07
CA THR A 552 -12.46 -28.82 26.62
C THR A 552 -12.88 -28.47 25.19
N LEU A 553 -13.81 -27.52 25.04
CA LEU A 553 -13.95 -26.80 23.78
C LEU A 553 -12.59 -26.12 23.57
N GLU A 554 -11.91 -26.43 22.47
CA GLU A 554 -10.70 -25.72 22.07
C GLU A 554 -11.00 -24.21 22.10
N ASP A 555 -10.06 -23.42 22.61
CA ASP A 555 -10.15 -21.96 22.60
C ASP A 555 -10.11 -21.48 21.15
N VAL A 556 -11.27 -21.42 20.50
CA VAL A 556 -11.38 -20.97 19.11
C VAL A 556 -11.32 -19.45 19.08
N HIS A 557 -10.16 -18.92 18.70
CA HIS A 557 -9.99 -17.50 18.40
C HIS A 557 -10.62 -17.19 17.03
N GLU A 558 -11.73 -16.44 17.04
CA GLU A 558 -12.37 -15.95 15.81
C GLU A 558 -11.70 -14.64 15.38
N TYR A 559 -11.14 -14.61 14.17
CA TYR A 559 -10.54 -13.40 13.61
C TYR A 559 -11.62 -12.39 13.22
N LEU A 560 -11.48 -11.15 13.71
CA LEU A 560 -12.42 -10.06 13.44
C LEU A 560 -11.92 -9.08 12.38
N GLY A 561 -10.61 -8.87 12.27
CA GLY A 561 -10.03 -7.93 11.33
C GLY A 561 -8.69 -7.37 11.78
N VAL A 562 -8.24 -6.35 11.06
CA VAL A 562 -6.97 -5.66 11.29
C VAL A 562 -7.20 -4.17 11.55
N ALA A 563 -6.48 -3.63 12.54
CA ALA A 563 -6.46 -2.21 12.86
C ALA A 563 -5.08 -1.60 12.53
N HIS A 564 -5.09 -0.43 11.88
CA HIS A 564 -3.89 0.39 11.66
C HIS A 564 -3.87 1.64 12.55
N VAL A 565 -4.75 1.64 13.54
CA VAL A 565 -4.90 2.65 14.59
C VAL A 565 -5.12 1.93 15.90
N ASN A 566 -4.98 2.64 17.01
CA ASN A 566 -5.14 2.12 18.37
C ASN A 566 -6.60 1.87 18.79
N CYS A 567 -7.47 1.55 17.83
CA CYS A 567 -8.86 1.21 18.08
C CYS A 567 -9.42 0.29 16.99
N PHE A 568 -10.45 -0.47 17.35
CA PHE A 568 -11.21 -1.33 16.45
C PHE A 568 -12.69 -1.30 16.80
N TYR A 569 -13.55 -1.11 15.81
CA TYR A 569 -14.99 -1.18 15.93
C TYR A 569 -15.50 -2.55 15.48
N VAL A 570 -16.02 -3.30 16.44
CA VAL A 570 -16.73 -4.55 16.20
C VAL A 570 -18.18 -4.19 15.92
N SER A 571 -18.68 -4.55 14.74
CA SER A 571 -20.04 -4.27 14.31
C SER A 571 -20.84 -5.56 14.22
N GLU A 572 -22.04 -5.56 14.81
CA GLU A 572 -23.04 -6.61 14.65
C GLU A 572 -22.55 -8.04 14.96
N LEU A 573 -21.64 -8.19 15.92
CA LEU A 573 -21.14 -9.50 16.33
C LEU A 573 -22.27 -10.34 16.93
N LYS A 574 -22.56 -11.48 16.31
CA LYS A 574 -23.56 -12.43 16.83
C LYS A 574 -23.01 -13.22 18.00
N VAL A 575 -23.74 -13.18 19.11
CA VAL A 575 -23.37 -13.80 20.39
C VAL A 575 -24.45 -14.81 20.79
N PRO A 576 -24.14 -16.12 20.80
CA PRO A 576 -25.08 -17.15 21.24
C PRO A 576 -25.47 -17.02 22.73
N PRO A 577 -26.67 -17.48 23.13
CA PRO A 577 -27.14 -17.39 24.53
C PRO A 577 -26.33 -18.25 25.51
N SER A 578 -25.54 -19.22 25.01
CA SER A 578 -24.64 -20.05 25.81
C SER A 578 -23.37 -19.33 26.25
N ILE A 579 -23.06 -18.17 25.70
CA ILE A 579 -21.85 -17.40 26.01
C ILE A 579 -22.06 -16.57 27.28
N SER A 580 -21.08 -16.59 28.18
CA SER A 580 -21.06 -15.82 29.44
C SER A 580 -20.23 -14.54 29.31
N SER A 581 -19.17 -14.57 28.50
CA SER A 581 -18.31 -13.42 28.28
C SER A 581 -17.58 -13.49 26.94
N LEU A 582 -17.10 -12.33 26.49
CA LEU A 582 -16.32 -12.17 25.27
C LEU A 582 -14.95 -11.61 25.62
N LYS A 583 -13.89 -12.24 25.15
CA LYS A 583 -12.53 -11.75 25.30
C LYS A 583 -12.01 -11.31 23.93
N PHE A 584 -11.86 -10.01 23.75
CA PHE A 584 -11.30 -9.45 22.54
C PHE A 584 -9.78 -9.34 22.68
N ILE A 585 -9.04 -10.05 21.85
CA ILE A 585 -7.57 -10.12 21.90
C ILE A 585 -7.00 -9.21 20.82
N ILE A 586 -6.06 -8.35 21.20
CA ILE A 586 -5.40 -7.39 20.30
C ILE A 586 -3.96 -7.89 20.10
N GLN A 587 -3.74 -8.63 19.03
CA GLN A 587 -2.42 -9.13 18.67
C GLN A 587 -1.58 -8.01 18.06
N VAL A 588 -0.47 -7.71 18.72
CA VAL A 588 0.47 -6.66 18.31
C VAL A 588 1.41 -7.22 17.24
N CYS A 589 1.55 -6.52 16.11
CA CYS A 589 2.37 -6.97 14.98
C CYS A 589 3.59 -6.06 14.79
N GLY A 590 4.77 -6.64 14.55
CA GLY A 590 6.04 -5.94 14.40
C GLY A 590 6.34 -5.47 12.98
N PHE A 591 7.27 -4.52 12.83
CA PHE A 591 7.71 -4.01 11.52
C PHE A 591 8.45 -5.05 10.67
N ASP A 592 8.94 -6.13 11.28
CA ASP A 592 9.59 -7.24 10.59
C ASP A 592 8.62 -8.37 10.21
N GLY A 593 7.31 -8.17 10.44
CA GLY A 593 6.26 -9.15 10.17
C GLY A 593 6.01 -10.17 11.28
N THR A 594 6.74 -10.08 12.40
CA THR A 594 6.49 -10.96 13.55
C THR A 594 5.21 -10.59 14.29
N ASN A 595 4.52 -11.58 14.83
CA ASN A 595 3.30 -11.37 15.63
C ASN A 595 3.56 -11.73 17.09
N GLN A 596 2.99 -10.95 18.01
CA GLN A 596 2.98 -11.32 19.43
C GLN A 596 2.21 -12.64 19.63
N ASN A 597 2.69 -13.48 20.56
CA ASN A 597 1.96 -14.66 20.97
C ASN A 597 0.59 -14.27 21.55
N LEU A 598 -0.49 -14.88 21.06
CA LEU A 598 -1.88 -14.57 21.44
C LEU A 598 -2.11 -14.63 22.96
N GLU A 599 -1.42 -15.52 23.67
CA GLU A 599 -1.53 -15.66 25.14
C GLU A 599 -0.97 -14.46 25.91
N GLU A 600 0.00 -13.74 25.32
CA GLU A 600 0.66 -12.58 25.93
C GLU A 600 0.03 -11.24 25.52
N CYS A 601 -0.94 -11.28 24.62
CA CYS A 601 -1.53 -10.10 24.00
C CYS A 601 -2.40 -9.30 24.98
N PRO A 602 -2.49 -7.97 24.80
CA PRO A 602 -3.53 -7.16 25.44
C PRO A 602 -4.93 -7.63 25.04
N TYR A 603 -5.88 -7.56 25.98
CA TYR A 603 -7.26 -7.95 25.70
C TYR A 603 -8.27 -7.07 26.45
N TYR A 604 -9.50 -7.04 25.93
CA TYR A 604 -10.67 -6.48 26.60
C TYR A 604 -11.67 -7.60 26.91
N GLN A 605 -12.03 -7.73 28.19
CA GLN A 605 -13.01 -8.71 28.66
C GLN A 605 -14.37 -8.03 28.85
N LEU A 606 -15.38 -8.50 28.12
CA LEU A 606 -16.76 -8.05 28.23
C LEU A 606 -17.65 -9.15 28.82
N GLU A 607 -18.05 -8.94 30.07
CA GLU A 607 -19.00 -9.83 30.76
C GLU A 607 -20.43 -9.61 30.27
N ILE A 608 -21.10 -10.68 29.84
CA ILE A 608 -22.51 -10.64 29.41
C ILE A 608 -23.37 -10.84 30.65
N LYS A 609 -23.73 -9.72 31.30
CA LYS A 609 -24.63 -9.77 32.45
C LYS A 609 -26.01 -10.31 32.02
N GLY A 610 -26.55 -11.21 32.84
CA GLY A 610 -27.94 -11.63 32.75
C GLY A 610 -28.84 -10.39 32.83
N LEU A 611 -29.52 -10.11 31.72
CA LEU A 611 -30.61 -9.15 31.62
C LEU A 611 -31.87 -9.96 31.38
#